data_AF-A0A2V5SD01-F1
#
_entry.id   AF-A0A2V5SD01-F1
#
_cell.length_a   1.000
_cell.length_b   1.000
_cell.length_c   1.000
_cell.angle_alpha   90.00
_cell.angle_beta   90.00
_cell.angle_gamma   90.00
#
_symmetry.space_group_name_H-M   'P 1'
#
loop_
_entity.id
_entity.type
_entity.pdbx_description
1 polymer ?
#
loop_
_entity_poly.entity_id
_entity_poly.type
_entity_poly.pdbx_seq_one_letter_code
_entity_poly.pdbx_strand_id
1 'polypeptide(L)'
;MMRRVFFIFALLLVVHTATASDERSIKDLAKALTALARDVDPAEAQALSATAHTKARSLKKEYRVFLNPEFTVFLYNIGMRKRGWCGHWAQDIGAELKELKCKTLVLHWGEAYPNTTSENNALVVTARNQRFEDGIILDGWRRAGRLFWCPVIKDDEYEMEQHYGHSGITM
;
A
#
# COMPACT_ATOMS: atom_id res chain seq x y z
N MET A 1 -21.52 -0.48 36.27
CA MET A 1 -21.18 0.83 35.67
C MET A 1 -19.72 0.90 35.21
N MET A 2 -18.73 0.64 36.08
CA MET A 2 -17.28 0.75 35.77
C MET A 2 -16.80 -0.08 34.56
N ARG A 3 -17.24 -1.33 34.41
CA ARG A 3 -16.76 -2.20 33.32
C ARG A 3 -17.11 -1.64 31.92
N ARG A 4 -18.29 -1.03 31.75
CA ARG A 4 -18.71 -0.41 30.47
C ARG A 4 -17.95 0.89 30.16
N VAL A 5 -17.60 1.68 31.18
CA VAL A 5 -16.82 2.93 31.00
C VAL A 5 -15.37 2.61 30.61
N PHE A 6 -14.76 1.58 31.20
CA PHE A 6 -13.42 1.11 30.79
C PHE A 6 -13.38 0.59 29.34
N PHE A 7 -14.41 -0.13 28.89
CA PHE A 7 -14.49 -0.59 27.50
C PHE A 7 -14.66 0.56 26.49
N ILE A 8 -15.43 1.61 26.84
CA ILE A 8 -15.59 2.80 25.99
C ILE A 8 -14.28 3.60 25.90
N PHE A 9 -13.58 3.80 27.03
CA PHE A 9 -12.28 4.48 27.03
C PHE A 9 -11.21 3.69 26.24
N ALA A 10 -11.15 2.37 26.39
CA ALA A 10 -10.24 1.52 25.64
C ALA A 10 -10.52 1.56 24.12
N LEU A 11 -11.80 1.52 23.72
CA LEU A 11 -12.19 1.58 22.31
C LEU A 11 -11.86 2.94 21.67
N LEU A 12 -12.10 4.04 22.40
CA LEU A 12 -11.75 5.40 21.95
C LEU A 12 -10.23 5.57 21.78
N LEU A 13 -9.42 5.07 22.72
CA LEU A 13 -7.96 5.08 22.63
C LEU A 13 -7.42 4.29 21.42
N VAL A 14 -8.00 3.12 21.13
CA VAL A 14 -7.60 2.29 19.99
C VAL A 14 -7.95 2.95 18.66
N VAL A 15 -9.12 3.59 18.55
CA VAL A 15 -9.49 4.33 17.32
C VAL A 15 -8.58 5.54 17.12
N HIS A 16 -8.30 6.31 18.18
CA HIS A 16 -7.43 7.50 18.09
C HIS A 16 -6.00 7.17 17.68
N THR A 17 -5.46 6.05 18.18
CA THR A 17 -4.09 5.61 17.84
C THR A 17 -4.00 5.10 16.40
N ALA A 18 -5.02 4.41 15.90
CA ALA A 18 -5.08 3.97 14.51
C ALA A 18 -5.15 5.16 13.53
N THR A 19 -5.99 6.17 13.80
CA THR A 19 -6.09 7.37 12.96
C THR A 19 -4.82 8.20 12.99
N ALA A 20 -4.21 8.39 14.17
CA ALA A 20 -2.95 9.11 14.31
C ALA A 20 -1.77 8.42 13.59
N SER A 21 -1.76 7.08 13.59
CA SER A 21 -0.76 6.31 12.83
C SER A 21 -0.92 6.50 11.32
N ASP A 22 -2.15 6.56 10.81
CA ASP A 22 -2.40 6.80 9.39
C ASP A 22 -2.03 8.22 8.99
N GLU A 23 -2.36 9.23 9.80
CA GLU A 23 -1.95 10.61 9.54
C GLU A 23 -0.42 10.78 9.48
N ARG A 24 0.30 10.09 10.37
CA ARG A 24 1.76 10.06 10.35
C ARG A 24 2.29 9.41 9.07
N SER A 25 1.79 8.23 8.72
CA SER A 25 2.19 7.51 7.51
C SER A 25 1.88 8.32 6.23
N ILE A 26 0.75 9.02 6.19
CA ILE A 26 0.40 9.92 5.08
C ILE A 26 1.45 11.03 4.93
N LYS A 27 1.81 11.70 6.04
CA LYS A 27 2.81 12.77 6.03
C LYS A 27 4.21 12.25 5.65
N ASP A 28 4.59 11.10 6.18
CA ASP A 28 5.91 10.51 5.94
C ASP A 28 6.05 10.05 4.48
N LEU A 29 5.02 9.43 3.90
CA LEU A 29 5.01 9.07 2.49
C LEU A 29 5.02 10.32 1.60
N ALA A 30 4.22 11.35 1.91
CA ALA A 30 4.22 12.60 1.14
C ALA A 30 5.61 13.26 1.13
N LYS A 31 6.29 13.26 2.28
CA LYS A 31 7.67 13.74 2.40
C LYS A 31 8.64 12.88 1.59
N ALA A 32 8.51 11.56 1.62
CA ALA A 32 9.36 10.64 0.86
C ALA A 32 9.18 10.82 -0.65
N LEU A 33 7.94 10.95 -1.12
CA LEU A 33 7.61 11.23 -2.52
C LEU A 33 8.18 12.57 -2.99
N THR A 34 8.03 13.62 -2.17
CA THR A 34 8.61 14.95 -2.45
C THR A 34 10.14 14.87 -2.54
N ALA A 35 10.77 13.97 -1.78
CA ALA A 35 12.22 13.81 -1.77
C ALA A 35 12.77 12.97 -2.94
N LEU A 36 11.92 12.39 -3.80
CA LEU A 36 12.37 11.60 -4.95
C LEU A 36 13.20 12.43 -5.94
N ALA A 37 12.78 13.66 -6.21
CA ALA A 37 13.54 14.60 -7.04
C ALA A 37 13.18 16.06 -6.70
N ARG A 38 14.05 17.00 -7.07
CA ARG A 38 13.89 18.43 -6.76
C ARG A 38 12.68 19.09 -7.43
N ASP A 39 12.21 18.53 -8.53
CA ASP A 39 11.10 19.02 -9.35
C ASP A 39 9.77 18.36 -9.02
N VAL A 40 9.72 17.46 -8.03
CA VAL A 40 8.46 16.90 -7.53
C VAL A 40 7.64 17.99 -6.86
N ASP A 41 6.38 18.12 -7.26
CA ASP A 41 5.43 19.03 -6.63
C ASP A 41 4.98 18.46 -5.27
N PRO A 42 5.27 19.14 -4.14
CA PRO A 42 4.84 18.68 -2.82
C PRO A 42 3.32 18.51 -2.68
N ALA A 43 2.53 19.28 -3.43
CA ALA A 43 1.07 19.16 -3.42
C ALA A 43 0.62 17.86 -4.10
N GLU A 44 1.26 17.47 -5.21
CA GLU A 44 1.00 16.18 -5.86
C GLU A 44 1.39 15.01 -4.95
N ALA A 45 2.55 15.10 -4.30
CA ALA A 45 3.02 14.09 -3.36
C ALA A 45 2.05 13.92 -2.16
N GLN A 46 1.54 15.03 -1.62
CA GLN A 46 0.56 15.01 -0.53
C GLN A 46 -0.77 14.41 -0.97
N ALA A 47 -1.28 14.80 -2.15
CA ALA A 47 -2.52 14.26 -2.71
C ALA A 47 -2.40 12.76 -3.00
N LEU A 48 -1.30 12.33 -3.63
CA LEU A 48 -1.04 10.93 -3.92
C LEU A 48 -0.99 10.09 -2.63
N SER A 49 -0.25 10.55 -1.63
CA SER A 49 -0.14 9.87 -0.35
C SER A 49 -1.49 9.70 0.35
N ALA A 50 -2.27 10.78 0.44
CA ALA A 50 -3.59 10.75 1.09
C ALA A 50 -4.57 9.84 0.35
N THR A 51 -4.60 9.91 -0.98
CA THR A 51 -5.47 9.09 -1.84
C THR A 51 -5.10 7.61 -1.74
N ALA A 52 -3.80 7.26 -1.80
CA ALA A 52 -3.34 5.88 -1.68
C ALA A 52 -3.74 5.26 -0.32
N HIS A 53 -3.52 5.98 0.78
CA HIS A 53 -3.91 5.52 2.11
C HIS A 53 -5.44 5.36 2.23
N THR A 54 -6.20 6.35 1.78
CA THR A 54 -7.66 6.33 1.85
C THR A 54 -8.25 5.19 1.04
N LYS A 55 -7.75 4.97 -0.18
CA LYS A 55 -8.18 3.89 -1.05
C LYS A 55 -7.82 2.52 -0.49
N ALA A 56 -6.61 2.33 0.01
CA ALA A 56 -6.24 1.08 0.69
C ALA A 56 -7.18 0.76 1.86
N ARG A 57 -7.57 1.79 2.64
CA ARG A 57 -8.53 1.64 3.74
C ARG A 57 -9.93 1.29 3.26
N SER A 58 -10.40 1.87 2.16
CA SER A 58 -11.72 1.54 1.59
C SER A 58 -11.72 0.11 1.02
N LEU A 59 -10.66 -0.30 0.33
CA LEU A 59 -10.53 -1.64 -0.26
C LEU A 59 -10.57 -2.74 0.79
N LYS A 60 -10.02 -2.52 1.99
CA LYS A 60 -10.19 -3.46 3.12
C LYS A 60 -11.66 -3.79 3.38
N LYS A 61 -12.51 -2.77 3.37
CA LYS A 61 -13.95 -2.89 3.62
C LYS A 61 -14.66 -3.52 2.42
N GLU A 62 -14.36 -3.05 1.21
CA GLU A 62 -14.93 -3.52 -0.04
C GLU A 62 -14.64 -5.00 -0.27
N TYR A 63 -13.38 -5.40 -0.08
CA TYR A 63 -12.95 -6.78 -0.20
C TYR A 63 -13.23 -7.59 1.05
N ARG A 64 -13.86 -7.03 2.09
CA ARG A 64 -14.25 -7.73 3.32
C ARG A 64 -13.10 -8.55 3.91
N VAL A 65 -11.94 -7.90 4.09
CA VAL A 65 -10.76 -8.55 4.69
C VAL A 65 -10.91 -8.54 6.20
N PHE A 66 -11.28 -9.69 6.78
CA PHE A 66 -11.55 -9.86 8.21
C PHE A 66 -10.37 -10.46 9.00
N LEU A 67 -9.48 -11.20 8.33
CA LEU A 67 -8.36 -11.91 8.97
C LEU A 67 -7.02 -11.52 8.31
N ASN A 68 -6.42 -12.45 7.57
CA ASN A 68 -5.18 -12.27 6.83
C ASN A 68 -5.52 -11.98 5.35
N PRO A 69 -4.84 -11.04 4.67
CA PRO A 69 -4.89 -10.87 3.22
C PRO A 69 -4.77 -12.20 2.44
N GLU A 70 -3.93 -13.13 2.89
CA GLU A 70 -3.80 -14.48 2.28
C GLU A 70 -5.11 -15.29 2.28
N PHE A 71 -5.91 -15.17 3.34
CA PHE A 71 -7.21 -15.83 3.39
C PHE A 71 -8.17 -15.30 2.32
N THR A 72 -8.03 -14.03 1.96
CA THR A 72 -8.80 -13.43 0.87
C THR A 72 -8.35 -13.96 -0.50
N VAL A 73 -7.05 -14.21 -0.67
CA VAL A 73 -6.49 -14.87 -1.86
C VAL A 73 -6.99 -16.31 -1.99
N PHE A 74 -6.98 -17.07 -0.88
CA PHE A 74 -7.55 -18.42 -0.85
C PHE A 74 -9.02 -18.42 -1.30
N LEU A 75 -9.85 -17.53 -0.74
CA LEU A 75 -11.26 -17.42 -1.11
C LEU A 75 -11.46 -17.02 -2.59
N TYR A 76 -10.55 -16.24 -3.17
CA TYR A 76 -10.56 -15.94 -4.60
C TYR A 76 -10.23 -17.18 -5.43
N ASN A 77 -9.17 -17.91 -5.09
CA ASN A 77 -8.72 -19.09 -5.84
C ASN A 77 -9.78 -20.21 -5.87
N ILE A 78 -10.58 -20.37 -4.80
CA ILE A 78 -11.68 -21.35 -4.76
C ILE A 78 -13.01 -20.80 -5.34
N GLY A 79 -12.99 -19.61 -5.95
CA GLY A 79 -14.15 -18.99 -6.61
C GLY A 79 -15.20 -18.39 -5.66
N MET A 80 -14.94 -18.36 -4.35
CA MET A 80 -15.85 -17.77 -3.35
C MET A 80 -15.81 -16.25 -3.32
N ARG A 81 -14.80 -15.62 -3.95
CA ARG A 81 -14.70 -14.17 -4.14
C ARG A 81 -14.22 -13.83 -5.55
N LYS A 82 -14.70 -12.70 -6.07
CA LYS A 82 -14.31 -12.19 -7.41
C LYS A 82 -13.06 -11.32 -7.39
N ARG A 83 -12.68 -10.77 -6.22
CA ARG A 83 -11.55 -9.85 -6.05
C ARG A 83 -10.83 -10.08 -4.72
N GLY A 84 -9.63 -9.51 -4.56
CA GLY A 84 -8.91 -9.47 -3.28
C GLY A 84 -7.49 -10.04 -3.25
N TRP A 85 -6.95 -10.51 -4.37
CA TRP A 85 -5.51 -10.81 -4.51
C TRP A 85 -4.68 -9.55 -4.82
N CYS A 86 -3.37 -9.59 -4.62
CA CYS A 86 -2.47 -8.44 -4.64
C CYS A 86 -2.61 -7.55 -5.88
N GLY A 87 -2.72 -8.13 -7.08
CA GLY A 87 -2.92 -7.37 -8.33
C GLY A 87 -4.21 -6.54 -8.35
N HIS A 88 -5.30 -7.01 -7.75
CA HIS A 88 -6.52 -6.19 -7.66
C HIS A 88 -6.35 -4.96 -6.77
N TRP A 89 -5.55 -5.07 -5.71
CA TRP A 89 -5.22 -3.92 -4.86
C TRP A 89 -4.39 -2.90 -5.62
N ALA A 90 -3.32 -3.34 -6.29
CA ALA A 90 -2.49 -2.48 -7.13
C ALA A 90 -3.31 -1.81 -8.24
N GLN A 91 -4.21 -2.57 -8.89
CA GLN A 91 -5.10 -2.04 -9.92
C GLN A 91 -6.05 -0.96 -9.39
N ASP A 92 -6.78 -1.23 -8.30
CA ASP A 92 -7.82 -0.33 -7.82
C ASP A 92 -7.24 0.90 -7.12
N ILE A 93 -6.10 0.78 -6.43
CA ILE A 93 -5.34 1.94 -5.95
C ILE A 93 -4.81 2.73 -7.14
N GLY A 94 -4.23 2.06 -8.13
CA GLY A 94 -3.62 2.71 -9.30
C GLY A 94 -4.64 3.46 -10.14
N ALA A 95 -5.86 2.93 -10.28
CA ALA A 95 -6.96 3.61 -10.93
C ALA A 95 -7.32 4.93 -10.23
N GLU A 96 -7.43 4.92 -8.90
CA GLU A 96 -7.72 6.14 -8.12
C GLU A 96 -6.57 7.17 -8.23
N LEU A 97 -5.32 6.72 -8.18
CA LEU A 97 -4.16 7.60 -8.29
C LEU A 97 -4.00 8.22 -9.69
N LYS A 98 -4.42 7.53 -10.75
CA LYS A 98 -4.40 8.06 -12.13
C LYS A 98 -5.33 9.27 -12.29
N GLU A 99 -6.43 9.34 -11.54
CA GLU A 99 -7.35 10.48 -11.58
C GLU A 99 -6.73 11.78 -11.07
N LEU A 100 -5.67 11.69 -10.26
CA LEU A 100 -4.92 12.86 -9.80
C LEU A 100 -4.15 13.57 -10.92
N LYS A 101 -3.90 12.88 -12.04
CA LYS A 101 -3.20 13.42 -13.23
C LYS A 101 -1.88 14.13 -12.87
N CYS A 102 -1.10 13.50 -11.98
CA CYS A 102 0.17 14.03 -11.50
C CYS A 102 1.10 14.37 -12.67
N LYS A 103 1.74 15.53 -12.59
CA LYS A 103 2.66 16.07 -13.57
C LYS A 103 4.12 15.89 -13.20
N THR A 104 4.44 15.46 -11.98
CA THR A 104 5.83 15.31 -11.53
C THR A 104 6.14 13.89 -11.09
N LEU A 105 5.09 13.12 -10.75
CA LEU A 105 5.15 11.72 -10.35
C LEU A 105 4.63 10.80 -11.45
N VAL A 106 5.24 9.62 -11.56
CA VAL A 106 4.89 8.57 -12.53
C VAL A 106 4.54 7.30 -11.77
N LEU A 107 3.44 6.66 -12.16
CA LEU A 107 2.98 5.39 -11.62
C LEU A 107 3.44 4.24 -12.52
N HIS A 108 4.04 3.23 -11.90
CA HIS A 108 4.48 2.00 -12.55
C HIS A 108 3.80 0.80 -11.88
N TRP A 109 3.60 -0.25 -12.67
CA TRP A 109 3.29 -1.55 -12.11
C TRP A 109 4.59 -2.20 -11.63
N GLY A 110 4.53 -2.85 -10.47
CA GLY A 110 5.64 -3.64 -9.97
C GLY A 110 5.16 -5.05 -9.62
N GLU A 111 5.91 -6.03 -10.09
CA GLU A 111 5.65 -7.45 -9.90
C GLU A 111 6.90 -8.17 -9.36
N ALA A 112 6.72 -8.97 -8.30
CA ALA A 112 7.75 -9.87 -7.78
C ALA A 112 7.36 -11.33 -8.05
N TYR A 113 8.33 -12.15 -8.45
CA TYR A 113 8.21 -13.58 -8.74
C TYR A 113 6.98 -13.94 -9.61
N PRO A 114 6.88 -13.39 -10.84
CA PRO A 114 5.75 -13.60 -11.74
C PRO A 114 5.49 -15.08 -12.01
N ASN A 115 4.22 -15.49 -12.05
CA ASN A 115 3.77 -16.87 -12.32
C ASN A 115 4.21 -17.90 -11.27
N THR A 116 4.47 -17.46 -10.04
CA THR A 116 4.78 -18.36 -8.93
C THR A 116 3.71 -18.26 -7.84
N THR A 117 3.72 -19.20 -6.90
CA THR A 117 2.88 -19.12 -5.69
C THR A 117 3.27 -17.96 -4.77
N SER A 118 4.45 -17.38 -4.99
CA SER A 118 4.98 -16.22 -4.28
C SER A 118 4.90 -14.97 -5.15
N GLU A 119 3.93 -14.87 -6.05
CA GLU A 119 3.72 -13.66 -6.85
C GLU A 119 3.16 -12.53 -5.97
N ASN A 120 3.77 -11.34 -6.03
CA ASN A 120 3.20 -10.14 -5.43
C ASN A 120 3.21 -8.96 -6.40
N ASN A 121 2.10 -8.24 -6.42
CA ASN A 121 1.90 -7.09 -7.28
C ASN A 121 1.64 -5.85 -6.43
N ALA A 122 2.35 -4.77 -6.73
CA ALA A 122 2.21 -3.47 -6.08
C ALA A 122 2.35 -2.35 -7.11
N LEU A 123 2.19 -1.10 -6.65
CA LEU A 123 2.52 0.06 -7.47
C LEU A 123 3.91 0.57 -7.08
N VAL A 124 4.62 1.14 -8.03
CA VAL A 124 5.85 1.90 -7.76
C VAL A 124 5.67 3.32 -8.25
N VAL A 125 6.04 4.29 -7.42
CA VAL A 125 6.00 5.72 -7.75
C VAL A 125 7.42 6.23 -7.90
N THR A 126 7.70 6.87 -9.04
CA THR A 126 8.97 7.55 -9.30
C THR A 126 8.72 9.02 -9.62
N ALA A 127 9.74 9.86 -9.52
CA ALA A 127 9.78 11.12 -10.26
C ALA A 127 9.91 10.85 -11.78
N ARG A 128 9.66 11.86 -12.60
CA ARG A 128 9.92 11.73 -14.05
C ARG A 128 11.39 11.47 -14.33
N ASN A 129 11.64 10.59 -15.31
CA ASN A 129 12.99 10.20 -15.75
C ASN A 129 13.87 9.59 -14.64
N GLN A 130 13.28 9.22 -13.50
CA GLN A 130 13.94 8.48 -12.45
C GLN A 130 13.86 6.97 -12.77
N ARG A 131 14.89 6.21 -12.39
CA ARG A 131 14.91 4.76 -12.55
C ARG A 131 13.86 4.13 -11.65
N PHE A 132 13.33 2.98 -12.07
CA PHE A 132 12.31 2.25 -11.30
C PHE A 132 12.77 1.92 -9.87
N GLU A 133 14.01 1.45 -9.73
CA GLU A 133 14.58 1.04 -8.44
C GLU A 133 14.75 2.18 -7.42
N ASP A 134 14.87 3.43 -7.88
CA ASP A 134 14.94 4.61 -7.02
C ASP A 134 13.54 5.08 -6.54
N GLY A 135 12.49 4.38 -6.97
CA GLY A 135 11.10 4.68 -6.63
C GLY A 135 10.67 4.21 -5.24
N ILE A 136 9.39 4.44 -4.95
CA ILE A 136 8.72 4.01 -3.71
C ILE A 136 7.60 3.03 -4.05
N ILE A 137 7.63 1.86 -3.44
CA ILE A 137 6.56 0.85 -3.52
C ILE A 137 5.36 1.32 -2.70
N LEU A 138 4.15 1.11 -3.22
CA LEU A 138 2.88 1.25 -2.52
C LEU A 138 2.12 -0.07 -2.59
N ASP A 139 1.91 -0.69 -1.43
CA ASP A 139 1.24 -1.99 -1.31
C ASP A 139 0.11 -1.92 -0.26
N GLY A 140 -1.13 -1.97 -0.75
CA GLY A 140 -2.32 -2.01 0.12
C GLY A 140 -2.66 -3.41 0.63
N TRP A 141 -2.13 -4.47 0.01
CA TRP A 141 -2.48 -5.85 0.29
C TRP A 141 -1.71 -6.40 1.48
N ARG A 142 -0.38 -6.20 1.54
CA ARG A 142 0.53 -6.77 2.56
C ARG A 142 0.06 -6.57 4.00
N ARG A 143 -0.55 -5.43 4.30
CA ARG A 143 -1.05 -5.10 5.65
C ARG A 143 -2.56 -4.91 5.70
N ALA A 144 -3.30 -5.64 4.86
CA ALA A 144 -4.76 -5.71 4.89
C ALA A 144 -5.43 -4.32 4.85
N GLY A 145 -5.00 -3.47 3.92
CA GLY A 145 -5.48 -2.11 3.72
C GLY A 145 -4.90 -1.07 4.67
N ARG A 146 -3.86 -1.40 5.46
CA ARG A 146 -2.90 -0.38 5.91
C ARG A 146 -1.88 -0.24 4.80
N LEU A 147 -1.71 0.95 4.25
CA LEU A 147 -0.78 1.11 3.15
C LEU A 147 0.64 0.83 3.65
N PHE A 148 1.28 -0.18 3.08
CA PHE A 148 2.70 -0.41 3.22
C PHE A 148 3.41 0.37 2.11
N TRP A 149 4.54 1.01 2.46
CA TRP A 149 5.37 1.68 1.50
C TRP A 149 6.83 1.69 1.96
N CYS A 150 7.73 1.58 1.00
CA CYS A 150 9.18 1.65 1.21
C CYS A 150 9.88 2.01 -0.11
N PRO A 151 11.13 2.51 -0.09
CA PRO A 151 11.95 2.56 -1.30
C PRO A 151 12.14 1.15 -1.87
N VAL A 152 12.09 0.97 -3.21
CA VAL A 152 12.13 -0.40 -3.77
C VAL A 152 13.44 -1.13 -3.42
N ILE A 153 14.56 -0.41 -3.38
CA ILE A 153 15.87 -0.96 -2.94
C ILE A 153 15.93 -1.41 -1.47
N LYS A 154 14.88 -1.15 -0.67
CA LYS A 154 14.78 -1.54 0.74
C LYS A 154 13.63 -2.51 0.99
N ASP A 155 13.08 -3.12 -0.07
CA ASP A 155 12.00 -4.10 0.06
C ASP A 155 12.52 -5.49 0.47
N ASP A 156 13.22 -5.52 1.60
CA ASP A 156 13.84 -6.73 2.15
C ASP A 156 12.81 -7.62 2.84
N GLU A 157 11.64 -7.07 3.20
CA GLU A 157 10.57 -7.79 3.90
C GLU A 157 10.03 -8.93 3.04
N TYR A 158 9.98 -8.74 1.72
CA TYR A 158 9.56 -9.78 0.81
C TYR A 158 10.59 -10.91 0.70
N GLU A 159 11.88 -10.59 0.77
CA GLU A 159 12.96 -11.59 0.78
C GLU A 159 12.97 -12.40 2.08
N MET A 160 12.74 -11.74 3.22
CA MET A 160 12.76 -12.37 4.54
C MET A 160 11.62 -13.38 4.74
N GLU A 161 10.43 -13.10 4.20
CA GLU A 161 9.30 -14.03 4.25
C GLU A 161 9.47 -15.22 3.28
N GLN A 162 10.33 -15.12 2.25
CA GLN A 162 10.42 -16.10 1.17
C GLN A 162 11.77 -16.84 1.06
N HIS A 163 12.83 -16.42 1.78
CA HIS A 163 14.18 -17.04 1.78
C HIS A 163 14.85 -17.16 0.38
N TYR A 164 14.69 -16.16 -0.50
CA TYR A 164 15.39 -16.12 -1.79
C TYR A 164 16.23 -14.84 -1.91
N GLY A 165 17.55 -14.99 -2.13
CA GLY A 165 18.54 -13.90 -2.16
C GLY A 165 18.54 -13.08 -3.46
N HIS A 166 17.39 -12.52 -3.85
CA HIS A 166 17.30 -11.57 -4.95
C HIS A 166 16.28 -10.45 -4.67
N SER A 167 16.72 -9.21 -4.87
CA SER A 167 16.07 -7.98 -4.41
C SER A 167 14.77 -7.66 -5.13
N GLY A 168 13.67 -7.69 -4.37
CA GLY A 168 12.51 -6.80 -4.50
C GLY A 168 11.63 -6.92 -5.75
N ILE A 169 10.52 -6.16 -5.73
CA ILE A 169 9.60 -6.00 -6.85
C ILE A 169 10.34 -5.53 -8.11
N THR A 170 10.12 -6.22 -9.24
CA THR A 170 10.67 -5.95 -10.57
C THR A 170 9.59 -5.48 -11.55
N MET A 171 10.00 -4.99 -12.73
CA MET A 171 9.07 -4.56 -13.79
C MET A 171 8.43 -5.75 -14.51
#